data_AF-A0A2A4XNW0-F1
#
_entry.id   AF-A0A2A4XNW0-F1
#
_cell.length_a   1.000
_cell.length_b   1.000
_cell.length_c   1.000
_cell.angle_alpha   90.00
_cell.angle_beta   90.00
_cell.angle_gamma   90.00
#
_symmetry.space_group_name_H-M   'P 1'
#
loop_
_entity.id
_entity.type
_entity.pdbx_description
1 polymer ?
#
loop_
_entity_poly.entity_id
_entity_poly.type
_entity_poly.pdbx_seq_one_letter_code
_entity_poly.pdbx_strand_id
1 'polypeptide(L)' 'MCKHPAIVKYRPFCSKRCADLDLGKWLNESYVVGGTAQDDENDFSSDQVIEIDQLDR' A
#
# COMPACT_ATOMS: atom_id res chain seq x y z
N MET A 1 -0.34 -15.48 4.33
CA MET A 1 -0.02 -15.79 2.92
C MET A 1 0.84 -17.05 2.86
N CYS A 2 0.65 -17.90 1.84
CA CYS A 2 1.23 -19.25 1.71
C CYS A 2 2.78 -19.31 1.71
N LYS A 3 3.49 -18.20 1.43
CA LYS A 3 4.96 -18.11 1.27
C LYS A 3 5.57 -18.99 0.17
N HIS A 4 4.76 -19.61 -0.67
CA HIS A 4 5.23 -20.34 -1.85
C HIS A 4 5.64 -19.36 -2.96
N PRO A 5 6.54 -19.75 -3.87
CA PRO A 5 6.93 -18.90 -4.99
C PRO A 5 5.74 -18.55 -5.87
N ALA A 6 5.75 -17.33 -6.41
CA ALA A 6 4.73 -16.90 -7.34
C ALA A 6 4.84 -17.67 -8.66
N ILE A 7 3.69 -18.02 -9.26
CA ILE A 7 3.65 -18.64 -10.58
C ILE A 7 3.17 -17.62 -11.62
N VAL A 8 3.64 -17.74 -12.87
CA VAL A 8 3.39 -16.75 -13.94
C VAL A 8 1.92 -16.35 -14.06
N LYS A 9 1.01 -17.34 -14.01
CA LYS A 9 -0.44 -17.12 -14.13
C LYS A 9 -1.05 -16.29 -12.99
N TYR A 10 -0.49 -16.37 -11.78
CA TYR A 10 -1.07 -15.77 -10.58
C TYR A 10 -0.17 -14.73 -9.93
N ARG A 11 0.91 -14.26 -10.59
CA ARG A 11 1.81 -13.24 -10.00
C ARG A 11 0.98 -12.03 -9.51
N PRO A 12 1.24 -11.50 -8.31
CA PRO A 12 2.36 -11.81 -7.39
C PRO A 12 2.17 -13.03 -6.46
N PHE A 13 1.13 -13.85 -6.66
CA PHE A 13 0.72 -14.94 -5.76
C PHE A 13 1.11 -16.36 -6.22
N CYS A 14 1.06 -17.30 -5.28
CA CYS A 14 1.33 -18.73 -5.51
C CYS A 14 0.16 -19.48 -6.18
N SER A 15 -1.08 -18.97 -6.08
CA SER A 15 -2.30 -19.63 -6.58
C SER A 15 -3.50 -18.67 -6.63
N LYS A 16 -4.59 -19.08 -7.31
CA LYS A 16 -5.89 -18.39 -7.26
C LYS A 16 -6.37 -18.19 -5.82
N ARG A 17 -6.32 -19.23 -4.98
CA ARG A 17 -6.77 -19.17 -3.58
C ARG A 17 -6.07 -18.05 -2.81
N CYS A 18 -4.77 -17.84 -3.03
CA CYS A 18 -4.04 -16.79 -2.35
C CYS A 18 -4.42 -15.39 -2.85
N ALA A 19 -4.64 -15.23 -4.16
CA ALA A 19 -5.19 -13.98 -4.71
C ALA A 19 -6.57 -13.66 -4.12
N ASP A 20 -7.45 -14.66 -4.03
CA ASP A 20 -8.80 -14.49 -3.45
C ASP A 20 -8.74 -14.13 -1.95
N LEU A 21 -7.80 -14.72 -1.19
CA LEU A 21 -7.60 -14.38 0.23
C LEU A 21 -7.09 -12.95 0.42
N ASP A 22 -6.20 -12.49 -0.47
CA ASP A 22 -5.73 -11.10 -0.46
C ASP A 22 -6.89 -10.13 -0.74
N LEU A 23 -7.67 -10.42 -1.79
CA LEU A 23 -8.88 -9.68 -2.12
C LEU A 23 -9.87 -9.67 -0.95
N GLY A 24 -10.05 -10.80 -0.26
CA GLY A 24 -10.90 -10.87 0.92
C GLY A 24 -10.44 -9.94 2.04
N LYS A 25 -9.13 -9.77 2.26
CA LYS A 25 -8.62 -8.80 3.24
C LYS A 25 -8.91 -7.36 2.82
N TRP A 26 -8.82 -7.05 1.52
CA TRP A 26 -9.19 -5.75 0.99
C TRP A 26 -10.67 -5.45 1.22
N LEU A 27 -11.55 -6.38 0.83
CA LEU A 27 -13.00 -6.21 0.96
C LEU A 27 -13.46 -6.15 2.42
N ASN A 28 -12.73 -6.78 3.33
CA ASN A 28 -13.03 -6.79 4.76
C ASN A 28 -12.25 -5.69 5.53
N GLU A 29 -11.69 -4.69 4.85
CA GLU A 29 -10.95 -3.57 5.46
C GLU A 29 -9.89 -4.03 6.49
N SER A 30 -9.30 -5.19 6.25
CA SER A 30 -8.38 -5.84 7.20
C SER A 30 -6.95 -5.32 7.07
N TYR A 31 -6.69 -4.44 6.11
CA TYR A 31 -5.41 -3.76 5.96
C TYR A 31 -5.41 -2.49 6.81
N VAL A 32 -4.56 -2.49 7.85
CA VAL A 32 -4.37 -1.36 8.74
C VAL A 32 -3.02 -0.73 8.43
N VAL A 33 -3.02 0.56 8.11
CA VAL A 33 -1.80 1.36 8.09
C VAL A 33 -1.50 1.74 9.54
N GLY A 34 -0.40 1.25 10.08
CA GLY A 34 0.00 1.60 11.45
C GLY A 34 0.37 3.08 11.52
N GLY A 35 -0.39 3.86 12.28
CA GLY A 35 0.00 5.18 12.77
C GLY A 35 0.63 5.06 14.15
N THR A 36 1.59 5.92 14.47
CA THR A 36 1.94 6.19 15.87
C THR A 36 0.78 6.95 16.51
N ALA A 37 0.46 6.70 17.78
CA ALA A 37 -0.56 7.45 18.54
C ALA A 37 -0.11 8.88 18.90
N GLN A 38 0.60 9.55 17.98
CA GLN A 38 0.94 10.96 18.06
C GLN A 38 0.44 11.63 16.78
N ASP A 39 -0.44 12.59 17.05
CA ASP A 39 -1.14 13.51 16.16
C ASP A 39 -2.27 12.94 15.31
N ASP A 40 -3.44 12.90 15.93
CA ASP A 40 -4.72 13.31 15.32
C ASP A 40 -4.70 14.82 14.92
N GLU A 41 -3.57 15.32 14.40
CA GLU A 41 -3.48 16.59 13.69
C GLU A 41 -3.05 16.26 12.26
N ASN A 42 -4.00 16.40 11.35
CA ASN A 42 -3.86 16.16 9.93
C ASN A 42 -2.93 17.22 9.33
N ASP A 43 -1.61 17.11 9.52
CA ASP A 43 -0.61 17.98 8.87
C ASP A 43 -0.31 17.49 7.45
N PHE A 44 -1.36 17.30 6.64
CA PHE A 44 -1.23 17.49 5.20
C PHE A 44 -1.20 19.00 4.95
N SER A 45 -0.12 19.65 5.38
CA SER A 45 0.22 21.00 4.94
C SER A 45 0.29 20.99 3.42
N SER A 46 -0.73 21.58 2.80
CA SER A 46 -0.83 21.83 1.36
C SER A 46 0.22 22.82 0.84
N ASP A 47 1.12 23.29 1.69
CA ASP A 47 2.11 24.32 1.37
C ASP A 47 3.41 23.75 0.78
N GLN A 48 3.57 22.43 0.69
CA GLN A 48 4.65 21.83 -0.10
C GLN A 48 4.28 21.75 -1.59
N VAL A 49 4.05 22.91 -2.19
CA VAL A 49 4.21 23.05 -3.64
C VAL A 49 5.70 22.88 -3.91
N ILE A 50 6.11 21.69 -4.33
CA ILE A 50 7.46 21.47 -4.86
C ILE A 50 7.53 22.27 -6.16
N GLU A 51 8.00 23.51 -6.12
CA GLU A 51 8.31 24.27 -7.34
C GLU A 51 9.43 23.53 -8.08
N ILE A 52 9.01 22.84 -9.13
CA ILE A 52 9.84 22.04 -10.05
C ILE A 52 10.86 22.88 -10.85
N ASP A 53 10.93 24.18 -10.62
CA ASP A 53 11.69 25.16 -11.43
C ASP A 53 13.16 25.35 -10.97
N GLN A 54 13.60 24.69 -9.89
CA GLN A 54 15.00 24.82 -9.39
C GLN A 54 15.92 23.64 -9.72
N LEU A 55 15.49 22.70 -10.59
CA LEU A 55 16.28 21.52 -10.94
C LEU A 55 17.27 21.71 -12.11
N ASP A 56 17.38 22.93 -12.64
CA ASP A 56 18.30 23.27 -13.75
C ASP A 56 19.46 24.19 -13.32
N ARG A 57 20.16 23.87 -12.22
CA ARG A 57 21.48 24.46 -11.91
C ARG A 57 22.54 23.43 -11.57
#